data_AF-A7IHY5-F1
#
_entry.id   AF-A7IHY5-F1
#
_cell.length_a   1.000
_cell.length_b   1.000
_cell.length_c   1.000
_cell.angle_alpha   90.00
_cell.angle_beta   90.00
_cell.angle_gamma   90.00
#
_symmetry.space_group_name_H-M   'P 1'
#
loop_
_entity.id
_entity.type
_entity.pdbx_description
1 polymer ?
#
loop_
_entity_poly.entity_id
_entity_poly.type
_entity_poly.pdbx_seq_one_letter_code
_entity_poly.pdbx_strand_id
1 'polypeptide(L)' 'MPVSDLCRKYGVSDARIYKWKARFGGMEVSEAKRLRALEDENAKLKRMLADRHPAQRPHRERDAARSAGT' A
#
# COMPACT_ATOMS: atom_id res chain seq x y z
N MET A 1 19.11 16.88 5.90
CA MET A 1 19.90 15.64 6.14
C MET A 1 20.07 14.92 4.81
N PRO A 2 21.31 14.64 4.39
CA PRO A 2 21.61 13.82 3.20
C PRO A 2 20.96 12.42 3.27
N VAL A 3 20.62 11.85 2.11
CA VAL A 3 20.03 10.49 2.03
C VAL A 3 20.99 9.44 2.59
N SER A 4 22.29 9.60 2.33
CA SER A 4 23.36 8.73 2.87
C SER A 4 23.35 8.62 4.39
N ASP A 5 23.08 9.73 5.09
CA ASP A 5 23.06 9.77 6.56
C ASP A 5 21.80 9.11 7.10
N LEU A 6 20.67 9.29 6.41
CA LEU A 6 19.43 8.60 6.72
C LEU A 6 19.58 7.08 6.54
N CYS A 7 20.23 6.66 5.46
CA CYS A 7 20.47 5.25 5.17
C CYS A 7 21.36 4.59 6.22
N ARG A 8 22.44 5.25 6.64
CA ARG A 8 23.30 4.79 7.75
C ARG A 8 22.55 4.73 9.08
N LYS A 9 21.76 5.76 9.39
CA LYS A 9 21.04 5.87 10.66
C LYS A 9 19.93 4.83 10.81
N TYR A 10 19.20 4.54 9.73
CA TYR A 10 18.02 3.69 9.76
C TYR A 10 18.22 2.32 9.11
N GLY A 11 19.42 2.00 8.63
CA GLY A 11 19.74 0.71 8.00
C GLY A 11 18.91 0.46 6.73
N VAL A 12 18.59 1.50 5.99
CA VAL A 12 17.79 1.43 4.76
C VAL A 12 18.64 1.81 3.56
N SER A 13 18.30 1.30 2.38
CA SER A 13 18.99 1.70 1.15
C SER A 13 18.43 3.00 0.58
N ASP A 14 19.26 3.73 -0.17
CA ASP A 14 18.88 4.95 -0.88
C ASP A 14 17.64 4.71 -1.76
N ALA A 15 17.62 3.58 -2.48
CA ALA A 15 16.50 3.18 -3.31
C ALA A 15 15.18 3.08 -2.53
N ARG A 16 15.21 2.60 -1.28
CA ARG A 16 14.01 2.52 -0.44
C ARG A 16 13.53 3.91 -0.02
N ILE A 17 14.46 4.81 0.32
CA ILE A 17 14.13 6.19 0.66
C ILE A 17 13.52 6.93 -0.51
N TYR A 18 14.10 6.82 -1.71
CA TYR A 18 13.54 7.45 -2.90
C TYR A 18 12.17 6.86 -3.27
N LYS A 19 11.97 5.54 -3.09
CA LYS A 19 10.65 4.91 -3.28
C LYS A 19 9.60 5.45 -2.32
N TRP A 20 9.94 5.66 -1.05
CA TRP A 20 9.04 6.29 -0.08
C TRP A 20 8.80 7.76 -0.40
N LYS A 21 9.83 8.50 -0.81
CA LYS A 21 9.70 9.90 -1.22
C LYS A 21 8.80 10.04 -2.45
N ALA A 22 8.89 9.14 -3.43
CA ALA A 22 7.99 9.14 -4.59
C ALA A 22 6.54 8.82 -4.21
N ARG A 23 6.32 7.94 -3.23
CA ARG A 23 4.96 7.53 -2.80
C ARG A 23 4.32 8.48 -1.78
N PHE A 24 5.11 9.11 -0.93
CA PHE A 24 4.64 9.81 0.27
C PHE A 24 5.25 11.22 0.42
N GLY A 25 6.18 11.62 -0.43
CA GLY A 25 6.96 12.86 -0.25
C GLY A 25 6.18 14.16 -0.42
N GLY A 26 4.97 14.12 -0.95
CA GLY A 26 4.03 15.24 -1.00
C GLY A 26 2.85 15.11 -0.03
N MET A 27 2.87 14.13 0.88
CA MET A 27 1.80 13.83 1.82
C MET A 27 2.15 14.35 3.20
N GLU A 28 1.21 15.04 3.85
CA GLU A 28 1.39 15.47 5.24
C GLU A 28 1.39 14.27 6.19
N VAL A 29 2.07 14.40 7.33
CA VAL A 29 2.16 13.30 8.32
C VAL A 29 0.77 12.94 8.86
N SER A 30 -0.12 13.92 9.00
CA SER A 30 -1.51 13.72 9.38
C SER A 30 -2.30 12.93 8.34
N GLU A 31 -2.08 13.20 7.05
CA GLU A 31 -2.68 12.45 5.94
C GLU A 31 -2.14 11.02 5.90
N ALA A 32 -0.84 10.82 6.08
CA ALA A 32 -0.24 9.49 6.11
C ALA A 32 -0.78 8.64 7.28
N LYS A 33 -0.98 9.24 8.46
CA LYS A 33 -1.62 8.57 9.60
C LYS A 33 -3.07 8.19 9.31
N ARG A 34 -3.83 9.10 8.72
CA ARG A 34 -5.23 8.85 8.34
C ARG A 34 -5.33 7.75 7.27
N LEU A 35 -4.45 7.78 6.28
CA LEU A 35 -4.38 6.75 5.23
C LEU A 35 -4.16 5.37 5.83
N ARG A 36 -3.19 5.24 6.75
CA ARG A 36 -2.92 3.96 7.44
C ARG A 36 -4.12 3.46 8.22
N ALA A 37 -4.80 4.34 8.98
CA ALA A 37 -6.00 3.95 9.72
C ALA A 37 -7.13 3.46 8.80
N LEU A 38 -7.33 4.12 7.66
CA LEU A 38 -8.30 3.70 6.65
C LEU A 38 -7.90 2.37 5.98
N GLU A 39 -6.61 2.13 5.71
CA GLU A 39 -6.12 0.85 5.20
C GLU A 39 -6.36 -0.30 6.19
N ASP A 40 -6.12 -0.06 7.48
CA ASP A 40 -6.36 -1.04 8.55
C ASP A 40 -7.86 -1.37 8.71
N GLU A 41 -8.72 -0.34 8.69
CA GLU A 41 -10.17 -0.52 8.70
C GLU A 41 -10.66 -1.26 7.45
N ASN A 42 -10.16 -0.92 6.27
CA ASN A 42 -10.52 -1.58 5.02
C ASN A 42 -10.11 -3.06 5.04
N ALA A 43 -8.94 -3.37 5.58
CA ALA A 43 -8.47 -4.75 5.76
C ALA A 43 -9.39 -5.53 6.72
N LYS A 44 -9.77 -4.94 7.85
CA LYS A 44 -10.73 -5.54 8.81
C LYS A 44 -12.08 -5.81 8.14
N LEU A 45 -12.61 -4.82 7.41
CA LEU A 45 -13.89 -4.94 6.71
C LEU A 45 -13.85 -6.02 5.63
N LYS A 46 -12.78 -6.07 4.83
CA LYS A 46 -12.58 -7.13 3.83
C LYS A 46 -12.53 -8.51 4.46
N ARG A 47 -11.87 -8.66 5.61
CA ARG A 47 -11.83 -9.94 6.34
C ARG A 47 -13.23 -10.34 6.80
N MET A 48 -13.96 -9.44 7.46
CA MET A 48 -15.33 -9.70 7.90
C MET A 48 -16.27 -10.03 6.74
N LEU A 49 -16.10 -9.37 5.59
CA LEU A 49 -16.87 -9.65 4.38
C LEU A 49 -16.54 -11.03 3.80
N ALA A 50 -15.26 -11.40 3.75
CA ALA A 50 -14.83 -12.72 3.30
C ALA A 50 -15.32 -13.84 4.23
N ASP A 51 -15.27 -13.62 5.55
CA ASP A 51 -15.77 -14.57 6.55
C ASP A 51 -17.29 -14.78 6.41
N ARG A 52 -18.03 -13.70 6.09
CA ARG A 52 -19.49 -13.75 5.89
C ARG A 52 -19.89 -14.28 4.52
N HIS A 53 -18.99 -14.26 3.54
CA HIS A 53 -19.27 -14.68 2.18
C HIS A 53 -18.06 -15.36 1.52
N PRO A 54 -17.74 -16.61 1.90
CA PRO A 54 -16.51 -17.30 1.48
C PRO A 54 -16.36 -17.49 -0.03
N ALA A 55 -17.46 -17.38 -0.79
CA ALA A 55 -17.47 -17.47 -2.26
C ALA A 55 -17.23 -16.14 -2.99
N GLN A 56 -17.18 -14.99 -2.31
CA GLN A 56 -16.87 -13.69 -2.92
C GLN A 56 -15.36 -13.46 -2.92
N ARG A 57 -14.63 -14.25 -3.71
CA ARG A 57 -13.27 -13.84 -4.12
C ARG A 57 -13.41 -12.57 -4.98
N PRO A 58 -12.56 -11.55 -4.78
CA PRO A 58 -12.74 -10.25 -5.41
C PRO A 58 -12.76 -10.41 -6.93
N HIS A 59 -13.87 -9.99 -7.53
CA HIS A 59 -14.12 -10.08 -8.97
C HIS A 59 -13.09 -9.32 -9.84
N ARG A 60 -12.23 -8.51 -9.20
CA ARG A 60 -11.19 -7.68 -9.83
C ARG A 60 -10.10 -8.45 -10.60
N GLU A 61 -9.98 -9.76 -10.41
CA GLU A 61 -8.97 -10.56 -11.14
C GLU A 61 -9.53 -11.21 -12.42
N ARG A 62 -10.85 -11.22 -12.62
CA ARG A 62 -11.48 -11.82 -13.81
C ARG A 62 -11.44 -10.91 -15.04
N ASP A 63 -11.30 -9.61 -14.85
CA ASP A 63 -11.33 -8.65 -15.96
C ASP A 63 -9.93 -8.39 -16.57
N ALA A 64 -8.85 -8.65 -15.82
CA ALA A 64 -7.48 -8.47 -16.31
C ALA A 64 -7.00 -9.62 -17.22
N ALA A 65 -7.57 -10.83 -17.09
CA ALA A 65 -7.19 -11.98 -17.90
C ALA A 65 -7.85 -12.02 -19.29
N ARG A 66 -8.91 -11.22 -19.52
CA ARG A 66 -9.64 -11.19 -20.81
C ARG A 66 -9.02 -10.26 -21.85
N SER A 67 -8.18 -9.30 -21.44
CA SER A 67 -7.58 -8.31 -22.34
C SER A 67 -6.19 -8.68 -22.89
N ALA A 68 -5.59 -9.79 -22.46
CA ALA A 68 -4.27 -10.25 -22.94
C ALA A 68 -4.37 -11.33 -24.04
N GLY A 69 -5.56 -11.60 -24.56
CA GLY A 69 -5.80 -12.56 -25.63
C GLY A 69 -6.52 -11.91 -26.81
N THR A 70 -5.83 -11.06 -27.56
CA THR A 70 -6.10 -10.76 -28.97
C THR A 70 -4.81 -10.31 -29.63
#